data_AF-A0A8W8JL13-F1
#
_entry.id   AF-A0A8W8JL13-F1
#
_cell.length_a   1.000
_cell.length_b   1.000
_cell.length_c   1.000
_cell.angle_alpha   90.00
_cell.angle_beta   90.00
_cell.angle_gamma   90.00
#
_symmetry.space_group_name_H-M   'P 1'
#
loop_
_entity.id
_entity.type
_entity.pdbx_description
1 polymer ?
#
loop_
_entity_poly.entity_id
_entity_poly.type
_entity_poly.pdbx_seq_one_letter_code
_entity_poly.pdbx_strand_id
1 'polypeptide(L)'
;MTPALMVYSTTFARFAWMVKPRNLLLLACHLTNISAQSVQAGRYINYHYLTKPEDRQKHHIEVVEKEIHTHPDQYPKVHIKDHPSPQEQAEEVKEFDAAYKLPIEKPVIN
;
A
#
# COMPACT_ATOMS: atom_id res chain seq x y z
N MET A 1 6.20 -13.19 4.82
CA MET A 1 5.45 -14.47 4.82
C MET A 1 5.70 -15.29 3.55
N THR A 2 5.59 -14.71 2.36
CA THR A 2 5.74 -15.41 1.07
C THR A 2 7.02 -16.25 0.90
N PRO A 3 8.25 -15.75 1.17
CA PRO A 3 9.44 -16.58 0.97
C PRO A 3 9.51 -17.77 1.93
N ALA A 4 9.12 -17.59 3.19
CA ALA A 4 9.11 -18.66 4.18
C ALA A 4 8.10 -19.76 3.81
N LEU A 5 6.90 -19.39 3.37
CA LEU A 5 5.88 -20.34 2.94
C LEU A 5 6.25 -21.05 1.63
N MET A 6 7.02 -20.41 0.75
CA MET A 6 7.48 -21.05 -0.50
C MET A 6 8.50 -22.14 -0.20
N VAL A 7 9.47 -21.86 0.69
CA VAL A 7 10.45 -22.85 1.16
C VAL A 7 9.73 -24.01 1.82
N TYR A 8 8.83 -23.73 2.77
CA TYR A 8 8.00 -24.72 3.44
C TYR A 8 7.25 -25.60 2.43
N SER A 9 6.48 -24.99 1.52
CA SER A 9 5.67 -25.74 0.57
C SER A 9 6.51 -26.60 -0.37
N THR A 10 7.70 -26.12 -0.76
CA THR A 10 8.63 -26.87 -1.63
C THR A 10 9.21 -28.09 -0.92
N THR A 11 9.58 -27.96 0.36
CA THR A 11 10.09 -29.10 1.13
C THR A 11 9.04 -30.19 1.30
N PHE A 12 7.78 -29.84 1.56
CA PHE A 12 6.69 -30.80 1.68
C PHE A 12 6.27 -31.41 0.35
N ALA A 13 6.30 -30.64 -0.75
CA ALA A 13 6.10 -31.18 -2.09
C ALA A 13 7.14 -32.26 -2.44
N ARG A 14 8.42 -32.00 -2.13
CA ARG A 14 9.50 -32.99 -2.35
C ARG A 14 9.31 -34.24 -1.49
N PHE A 15 8.92 -34.07 -0.23
CA PHE A 15 8.59 -35.21 0.63
C PHE A 15 7.45 -36.06 0.05
N ALA A 16 6.33 -35.43 -0.35
CA ALA A 16 5.17 -36.11 -0.92
C ALA A 16 5.49 -36.92 -2.20
N TRP A 17 6.49 -36.48 -2.97
CA TRP A 17 6.99 -37.20 -4.15
C TRP A 17 7.91 -38.39 -3.83
N MET A 18 8.74 -38.25 -2.78
CA MET A 18 9.77 -39.24 -2.43
C MET A 18 9.24 -40.40 -1.58
N VAL A 19 8.17 -40.19 -0.80
CA VAL A 19 7.54 -41.24 -0.01
C VAL A 19 6.96 -42.35 -0.91
N LYS A 20 7.03 -43.61 -0.45
CA LYS A 20 6.44 -44.77 -1.13
C LYS A 20 5.39 -45.44 -0.24
N PRO A 21 4.14 -45.60 -0.72
CA PRO A 21 3.61 -45.13 -2.01
C PRO A 21 3.54 -43.59 -2.10
N ARG A 22 3.61 -43.03 -3.32
CA ARG A 22 3.65 -41.57 -3.55
C ARG A 22 2.32 -40.92 -3.18
N ASN A 23 2.35 -39.76 -2.51
CA ASN A 23 1.15 -39.02 -2.14
C ASN A 23 0.91 -37.85 -3.11
N LEU A 24 0.19 -38.13 -4.19
CA LEU A 24 -0.09 -37.13 -5.25
C LEU A 24 -1.06 -36.03 -4.81
N LEU A 25 -1.96 -36.31 -3.85
CA LEU A 25 -2.88 -35.31 -3.31
C LEU A 25 -2.13 -34.23 -2.52
N LEU A 26 -1.23 -34.63 -1.62
CA LEU A 26 -0.38 -33.69 -0.88
C LEU A 26 0.55 -32.93 -1.83
N LEU A 27 1.11 -33.61 -2.83
CA LEU A 27 1.93 -32.96 -3.85
C LEU A 27 1.16 -31.86 -4.58
N ALA A 28 -0.05 -32.17 -5.08
CA ALA A 28 -0.89 -31.20 -5.77
C ALA A 28 -1.25 -30.00 -4.88
N CYS A 29 -1.59 -30.25 -3.61
CA CYS A 29 -1.85 -29.18 -2.64
C CYS A 29 -0.65 -28.24 -2.48
N HIS A 30 0.55 -28.78 -2.25
CA HIS A 30 1.74 -27.95 -2.08
C HIS A 30 2.15 -27.21 -3.37
N LEU A 31 1.97 -27.82 -4.54
CA LEU A 31 2.20 -27.15 -5.82
C LEU A 31 1.23 -25.98 -6.06
N THR A 32 -0.04 -26.15 -5.73
CA THR A 32 -1.03 -25.07 -5.80
C THR A 32 -0.65 -23.93 -4.85
N ASN A 33 -0.21 -24.25 -3.63
CA ASN A 33 0.23 -23.24 -2.66
C ASN A 33 1.47 -22.47 -3.15
N ILE A 34 2.46 -23.15 -3.74
CA ILE A 34 3.63 -22.51 -4.34
C ILE A 34 3.22 -21.61 -5.50
N SER A 35 2.30 -22.06 -6.34
CA SER A 35 1.79 -21.29 -7.49
C SER A 35 1.11 -20.00 -7.04
N ALA A 36 0.20 -20.09 -6.07
CA ALA A 36 -0.48 -18.93 -5.51
C ALA A 36 0.51 -17.93 -4.87
N GLN A 37 1.49 -18.43 -4.12
CA GLN A 37 2.53 -17.59 -3.52
C GLN A 37 3.45 -16.95 -4.56
N SER A 38 3.72 -17.63 -5.68
CA SER A 38 4.54 -17.09 -6.78
C SER A 38 3.83 -15.91 -7.46
N VAL A 39 2.52 -16.02 -7.69
CA VAL A 39 1.71 -14.91 -8.21
C VAL A 39 1.73 -13.72 -7.22
N GLN A 40 1.56 -13.99 -5.92
CA GLN A 40 1.62 -12.94 -4.90
C GLN A 40 3.00 -12.28 -4.83
N ALA A 41 4.08 -13.06 -4.92
CA ALA A 41 5.44 -12.55 -4.99
C ALA A 41 5.65 -11.68 -6.24
N GLY A 42 5.14 -12.11 -7.40
CA GLY A 42 5.17 -11.32 -8.63
C GLY A 42 4.45 -9.98 -8.48
N ARG A 43 3.25 -9.97 -7.88
CA ARG A 43 2.50 -8.73 -7.59
C ARG A 43 3.26 -7.82 -6.62
N TYR A 44 3.87 -8.38 -5.58
CA TYR A 44 4.69 -7.62 -4.63
C TYR A 44 5.89 -6.99 -5.33
N ILE A 45 6.61 -7.75 -6.15
CA ILE A 45 7.77 -7.24 -6.89
C ILE A 45 7.34 -6.14 -7.85
N ASN A 46 6.25 -6.36 -8.58
CA ASN A 46 5.70 -5.36 -9.49
C ASN A 46 5.40 -4.06 -8.74
N TYR A 47 4.63 -4.13 -7.65
CA TYR A 47 4.22 -2.95 -6.90
C TYR A 47 5.39 -2.16 -6.29
N HIS A 48 6.36 -2.85 -5.69
CA HIS A 48 7.45 -2.19 -4.95
C HIS A 48 8.65 -1.81 -5.81
N TYR A 49 8.98 -2.59 -6.84
CA TYR A 49 10.22 -2.42 -7.61
C TYR A 49 10.01 -2.04 -9.07
N LEU A 50 8.89 -2.43 -9.69
CA LEU A 50 8.65 -2.14 -11.12
C LEU A 50 7.72 -0.95 -11.34
N THR A 51 6.73 -0.74 -10.47
CA THR A 51 5.80 0.38 -10.56
C THR A 51 6.42 1.63 -9.95
N LYS A 52 6.41 2.74 -10.70
CA LYS A 52 6.89 4.04 -10.21
C LYS A 52 5.90 4.63 -9.19
N PRO A 53 6.37 5.44 -8.24
CA PRO A 53 5.49 6.09 -7.25
C PRO A 53 4.39 6.93 -7.89
N GLU A 54 4.71 7.65 -8.96
CA GLU A 54 3.76 8.50 -9.70
C GLU A 54 2.61 7.70 -10.31
N ASP A 55 2.92 6.54 -10.89
CA ASP A 55 1.91 5.67 -11.50
C ASP A 55 1.00 5.04 -10.44
N ARG A 56 1.54 4.72 -9.26
CA ARG A 56 0.73 4.24 -8.12
C ARG A 56 -0.23 5.32 -7.64
N GLN A 57 0.23 6.58 -7.55
CA GLN A 57 -0.61 7.70 -7.14
C GLN A 57 -1.72 7.96 -8.15
N LYS A 58 -1.41 8.00 -9.45
CA LYS A 58 -2.42 8.16 -10.51
C LYS A 58 -3.49 7.07 -10.45
N HIS A 59 -3.07 5.81 -10.30
CA HIS A 59 -4.01 4.69 -10.19
C HIS A 59 -4.89 4.79 -8.94
N HIS A 60 -4.35 5.23 -7.81
CA HIS A 60 -5.15 5.46 -6.60
C HIS A 60 -6.21 6.54 -6.81
N ILE A 61 -5.83 7.67 -7.42
CA ILE A 61 -6.76 8.76 -7.73
C ILE A 61 -7.86 8.25 -8.66
N GLU A 62 -7.51 7.52 -9.72
CA GLU A 62 -8.47 6.94 -10.67
C GLU A 62 -9.47 5.99 -9.99
N VAL A 63 -9.00 5.13 -9.08
CA VAL A 63 -9.87 4.20 -8.33
C VAL A 63 -10.82 4.97 -7.42
N VAL A 64 -10.33 5.98 -6.71
CA VAL A 64 -11.14 6.81 -5.81
C VAL A 64 -12.17 7.61 -6.60
N GLU A 65 -11.77 8.23 -7.70
CA GLU A 65 -12.65 8.99 -8.58
C GLU A 65 -13.76 8.08 -9.12
N LYS A 66 -13.41 6.87 -9.59
CA LYS A 66 -14.38 5.89 -10.06
C LYS A 66 -15.38 5.51 -8.96
N GLU A 67 -14.91 5.25 -7.75
CA GLU A 67 -15.74 4.88 -6.59
C GLU A 67 -16.71 6.01 -6.19
N ILE A 68 -16.22 7.26 -6.17
CA ILE A 68 -17.04 8.45 -5.90
C ILE A 68 -18.11 8.62 -6.97
N HIS A 69 -17.76 8.40 -8.25
CA HIS A 69 -18.71 8.49 -9.35
C HIS A 69 -19.77 7.38 -9.32
N THR A 70 -19.43 6.16 -8.87
CA THR A 70 -20.39 5.06 -8.79
C THR A 70 -21.27 5.12 -7.55
N HIS A 71 -20.81 5.73 -6.45
CA HIS A 71 -21.53 5.80 -5.17
C HIS A 71 -21.61 7.23 -4.61
N PRO A 72 -22.23 8.18 -5.34
CA PRO A 72 -22.23 9.59 -4.98
C PRO A 72 -23.01 9.91 -3.69
N ASP A 73 -23.91 9.02 -3.27
CA ASP A 73 -24.72 9.13 -2.06
C ASP A 73 -23.97 8.70 -0.79
N GLN A 74 -22.95 7.86 -0.93
CA GLN A 74 -22.15 7.34 0.19
C GLN A 74 -21.06 8.33 0.65
N TYR A 75 -20.64 9.25 -0.22
CA TYR A 75 -19.54 10.17 0.05
C TYR A 75 -19.99 11.63 0.08
N PRO A 76 -19.64 12.41 1.12
CA PRO A 76 -19.94 13.83 1.14
C PRO A 76 -19.20 14.54 -0.01
N LYS A 77 -19.84 15.53 -0.63
CA LYS A 77 -19.21 16.36 -1.66
C LYS A 77 -17.95 17.00 -1.10
N VAL A 78 -16.80 16.60 -1.62
CA VAL A 78 -15.50 17.12 -1.21
C VAL A 78 -15.46 18.61 -1.56
N HIS A 79 -15.40 19.45 -0.54
CA HIS A 79 -15.03 20.85 -0.70
C HIS A 79 -13.51 20.88 -0.63
N ILE A 80 -12.86 20.79 -1.78
CA ILE A 80 -11.42 20.95 -1.87
C ILE A 80 -11.15 22.39 -1.44
N LYS A 81 -10.59 22.58 -0.24
CA LYS A 81 -9.96 23.85 0.11
C LYS A 81 -8.65 23.88 -0.65
N ASP A 82 -8.48 24.87 -1.50
CA ASP A 82 -7.19 25.09 -2.17
C ASP A 82 -6.09 25.15 -1.10
N HIS A 83 -4.92 24.60 -1.42
CA HIS A 83 -3.79 24.74 -0.52
C HIS A 83 -3.50 26.24 -0.40
N PRO A 84 -3.53 26.82 0.82
CA PRO A 84 -3.34 28.25 0.99
C PRO A 84 -1.99 28.67 0.40
N SER A 85 -1.97 29.85 -0.22
CA SER A 85 -0.76 30.52 -0.67
C SER A 85 0.24 30.62 0.49
N PRO A 86 1.56 30.61 0.23
CA PRO A 86 2.56 30.84 1.29
C PRO A 86 2.31 32.09 2.14
N GLN A 87 1.66 33.11 1.56
CA GLN A 87 1.25 34.33 2.24
C GLN A 87 0.08 34.09 3.22
N GLU A 88 -0.94 33.38 2.75
CA GLU A 88 -2.13 33.01 3.55
C GLU A 88 -1.74 32.07 4.70
N GLN A 89 -0.82 31.15 4.46
CA GLN A 89 -0.25 30.29 5.52
C GLN A 89 0.48 31.08 6.60
N ALA A 90 1.28 32.08 6.20
CA ALA A 90 1.99 32.93 7.14
C ALA A 90 1.03 33.79 7.97
N GLU A 91 -0.12 34.18 7.41
CA GLU A 91 -1.18 34.89 8.13
C GLU A 91 -1.95 33.95 9.08
N GLU A 92 -2.31 32.74 8.66
CA GLU A 92 -2.93 31.73 9.53
C GLU A 92 -2.04 31.37 10.72
N VAL A 93 -0.73 31.18 10.49
CA VAL A 93 0.23 30.90 11.57
C VAL A 93 0.33 32.09 12.53
N LYS A 94 0.38 33.33 12.00
CA LYS A 94 0.38 34.53 12.86
C LYS A 94 -0.90 34.67 13.66
N GLU A 95 -2.06 34.38 13.07
CA GLU A 95 -3.35 34.40 13.76
C GLU A 95 -3.39 33.34 14.87
N PHE A 96 -2.92 32.13 14.58
CA PHE A 96 -2.81 31.05 15.56
C PHE A 96 -1.86 31.43 16.72
N ASP A 97 -0.66 31.91 16.41
CA ASP A 97 0.33 32.31 17.40
C ASP A 97 -0.18 33.46 18.28
N ALA A 98 -0.93 34.41 17.70
CA ALA A 98 -1.57 35.50 18.42
C ALA A 98 -2.73 35.02 19.31
N ALA A 99 -3.55 34.09 18.82
CA ALA A 99 -4.68 33.53 19.55
C ALA A 99 -4.23 32.70 20.76
N TYR A 100 -3.15 31.94 20.61
CA TYR A 100 -2.62 31.05 21.65
C TYR A 100 -1.46 31.64 22.45
N LYS A 101 -1.04 32.89 22.16
CA LYS A 101 0.05 33.62 22.83
C LYS A 101 1.32 32.78 22.99
N LEU A 102 1.66 31.99 21.96
CA LEU A 102 2.81 31.11 22.02
C LEU A 102 4.11 31.94 21.97
N PRO A 103 5.15 31.56 22.73
CA PRO A 103 6.46 32.19 22.59
C PRO A 103 7.02 31.90 21.20
N ILE A 104 7.40 32.96 20.48
CA ILE A 104 7.98 32.84 19.13
C ILE A 104 9.31 32.08 19.24
N GLU A 105 9.32 30.84 18.78
CA GLU A 105 10.53 30.02 18.71
C GLU A 105 11.37 30.53 17.54
N LYS A 106 12.49 31.23 17.84
CA LYS A 106 13.39 31.70 16.80
C LYS A 106 14.02 30.49 16.10
N PRO A 107 14.03 30.43 14.76
CA PRO A 107 14.62 29.31 14.06
C PRO A 107 16.09 29.20 14.47
N VAL A 108 16.49 28.03 14.98
CA VAL A 108 17.88 27.69 15.25
C VAL A 108 18.54 27.46 13.90
N ILE A 109 19.21 28.49 13.38
CA ILE A 109 20.02 28.40 12.18
C ILE A 109 21.34 27.75 12.61
N ASN A 110 21.54 26.47 12.24
CA ASN A 110 22.84 25.79 12.27
C ASN A 110 23.57 25.99 10.96
#